data_AF-A0A7M6DRP2-F1
#
_entry.id   AF-A0A7M6DRP2-F1
#
_cell.length_a   1.000
_cell.length_b   1.000
_cell.length_c   1.000
_cell.angle_alpha   90.00
_cell.angle_beta   90.00
_cell.angle_gamma   90.00
#
_symmetry.space_group_name_H-M   'P 1'
#
loop_
_entity.id
_entity.type
_entity.pdbx_description
1 polymer ?
#
loop_
_entity_poly.entity_id
_entity_poly.type
_entity_poly.pdbx_seq_one_letter_code
_entity_poly.pdbx_strand_id
1 'polypeptide(L)'
;KIVFSDASETGYGGYVAEKLGNIIAKGNFDRELLAVKYILLSFPKILENENIEWFTDNNNICRIINRGSTKQHLQNLAIKILNICLSSNIEIYPTWIPRELNEIADIISKTNDTDNWSIDNETFDCILKNYGQITIDRFSDNLNKKCFRFNSKEYCPGTSAVNSFSCHWGNHEINWLCPPQH
;
A
#
# COMPACT_ATOMS: atom_id res chain seq x y z
N LYS A 1 1.61 -3.07 -17.65
CA LYS A 1 2.34 -3.73 -16.54
C LYS A 1 1.61 -4.97 -16.03
N ILE A 2 2.29 -5.84 -15.27
CA ILE A 2 1.68 -7.01 -14.60
C ILE A 2 1.74 -6.75 -13.09
N VAL A 3 0.60 -6.88 -12.41
CA VAL A 3 0.46 -6.68 -10.97
C VAL A 3 -0.15 -7.93 -10.36
N PHE A 4 0.41 -8.38 -9.23
CA PHE A 4 -0.12 -9.48 -8.44
C PHE A 4 -0.62 -8.94 -7.11
N SER A 5 -1.71 -9.50 -6.61
CA SER A 5 -2.21 -9.16 -5.28
C SER A 5 -2.84 -10.34 -4.57
N ASP A 6 -2.75 -10.31 -3.26
CA ASP A 6 -3.44 -11.21 -2.35
C ASP A 6 -3.82 -10.49 -1.04
N ALA A 7 -4.75 -11.07 -0.28
CA ALA A 7 -4.97 -10.68 1.11
C ALA A 7 -5.13 -11.88 2.03
N SER A 8 -4.64 -11.71 3.24
CA SER A 8 -4.72 -12.64 4.35
C SER A 8 -5.72 -12.15 5.41
N GLU A 9 -5.76 -12.84 6.54
CA GLU A 9 -6.47 -12.44 7.76
C GLU A 9 -5.79 -11.33 8.55
N THR A 10 -4.60 -10.88 8.13
CA THR A 10 -3.84 -9.85 8.85
C THR A 10 -3.44 -8.68 7.97
N GLY A 11 -3.49 -8.84 6.65
CA GLY A 11 -2.88 -7.90 5.74
C GLY A 11 -3.23 -8.12 4.27
N TYR A 12 -2.80 -7.17 3.46
CA TYR A 12 -2.75 -7.31 2.01
C TYR A 12 -1.31 -7.24 1.53
N GLY A 13 -1.05 -7.91 0.42
CA GLY A 13 0.25 -7.95 -0.21
C GLY A 13 0.11 -7.93 -1.72
N GLY A 14 1.04 -7.30 -2.40
CA GLY A 14 1.07 -7.30 -3.85
C GLY A 14 2.36 -6.73 -4.40
N TYR A 15 2.58 -6.95 -5.68
CA TYR A 15 3.78 -6.47 -6.33
C TYR A 15 3.57 -6.19 -7.81
N VAL A 16 4.34 -5.24 -8.33
CA VAL A 16 4.51 -5.03 -9.76
C VAL A 16 5.68 -5.89 -10.22
N ALA A 17 5.45 -6.75 -11.21
CA ALA A 17 6.51 -7.57 -11.78
C ALA A 17 7.38 -6.73 -12.74
N GLU A 18 8.67 -6.67 -12.45
CA GLU A 18 9.66 -5.90 -13.21
C GLU A 18 10.93 -6.74 -13.44
N LYS A 19 11.66 -6.45 -14.53
CA LYS A 19 12.86 -7.23 -14.91
C LYS A 19 13.98 -7.19 -13.87
N LEU A 20 14.08 -6.10 -13.11
CA LEU A 20 15.15 -5.84 -12.14
C LEU A 20 14.76 -6.18 -10.69
N GLY A 21 13.61 -6.84 -10.50
CA GLY A 21 13.09 -7.20 -9.19
C GLY A 21 11.71 -6.59 -8.94
N ASN A 22 10.90 -7.30 -8.17
CA ASN A 22 9.51 -6.94 -7.91
C ASN A 22 9.42 -5.68 -7.04
N ILE A 23 8.53 -4.77 -7.41
CA ILE A 23 8.20 -3.61 -6.57
C ILE A 23 7.06 -4.01 -5.66
N ILE A 24 7.31 -4.09 -4.35
CA ILE A 24 6.38 -4.65 -3.37
C ILE A 24 5.58 -3.55 -2.67
N ALA A 25 4.29 -3.79 -2.51
CA ALA A 25 3.41 -3.04 -1.63
C ALA A 25 2.68 -3.96 -0.65
N LYS A 26 2.55 -3.52 0.60
CA LYS A 26 1.86 -4.28 1.64
C LYS A 26 1.33 -3.36 2.73
N GLY A 27 0.44 -3.90 3.56
CA GLY A 27 -0.02 -3.24 4.78
C GLY A 27 -1.03 -4.09 5.54
N ASN A 28 -1.43 -3.63 6.73
CA ASN A 28 -2.29 -4.40 7.63
C ASN A 28 -3.76 -4.04 7.41
N PHE A 29 -4.59 -4.95 6.88
CA PHE A 29 -6.07 -4.92 6.83
C PHE A 29 -6.63 -6.18 6.17
N ASP A 30 -7.86 -6.53 6.55
CA ASP A 30 -8.54 -7.72 6.03
C ASP A 30 -9.48 -7.33 4.89
N ARG A 31 -9.28 -7.96 3.71
CA ARG A 31 -10.20 -8.23 2.59
C ARG A 31 -9.49 -8.06 1.25
N GLU A 32 -9.58 -9.08 0.42
CA GLU A 32 -8.85 -9.10 -0.85
C GLU A 32 -9.25 -8.01 -1.86
N LEU A 33 -10.53 -7.60 -1.92
CA LEU A 33 -10.91 -6.46 -2.78
C LEU A 33 -10.32 -5.13 -2.26
N LEU A 34 -10.02 -5.01 -0.97
CA LEU A 34 -9.27 -3.88 -0.44
C LEU A 34 -7.80 -3.93 -0.87
N ALA A 35 -7.21 -5.13 -1.05
CA ALA A 35 -5.86 -5.28 -1.57
C ALA A 35 -5.71 -4.54 -2.92
N VAL A 36 -6.64 -4.76 -3.86
CA VAL A 36 -6.61 -4.07 -5.15
C VAL A 36 -6.59 -2.55 -5.00
N LYS A 37 -7.51 -2.02 -4.20
CA LYS A 37 -7.58 -0.58 -3.93
C LYS A 37 -6.27 -0.07 -3.31
N TYR A 38 -5.74 -0.76 -2.30
CA TYR A 38 -4.56 -0.29 -1.59
C TYR A 38 -3.28 -0.41 -2.41
N ILE A 39 -3.13 -1.46 -3.22
CA ILE A 39 -2.02 -1.59 -4.17
C ILE A 39 -2.06 -0.45 -5.21
N LEU A 40 -3.23 -0.12 -5.76
CA LEU A 40 -3.38 1.04 -6.65
C LEU A 40 -2.95 2.36 -5.97
N LEU A 41 -3.37 2.56 -4.72
CA LEU A 41 -2.99 3.75 -3.94
C LEU A 41 -1.51 3.76 -3.49
N SER A 42 -0.86 2.60 -3.48
CA SER A 42 0.55 2.46 -3.11
C SER A 42 1.47 2.76 -4.28
N PHE A 43 0.99 2.58 -5.51
CA PHE A 43 1.77 2.73 -6.73
C PHE A 43 1.27 3.82 -7.68
N PRO A 44 0.81 5.00 -7.21
CA PRO A 44 0.11 5.97 -8.07
C PRO A 44 0.98 6.38 -9.26
N LYS A 45 2.27 6.68 -9.04
CA LYS A 45 3.20 7.09 -10.11
C LYS A 45 3.73 5.93 -10.96
N ILE A 46 3.71 4.70 -10.42
CA ILE A 46 4.24 3.53 -11.13
C ILE A 46 3.19 2.97 -12.09
N LEU A 47 1.91 3.13 -11.74
CA LEU A 47 0.78 2.60 -12.49
C LEU A 47 0.06 3.66 -13.32
N GLU A 48 0.35 4.96 -13.14
CA GLU A 48 -0.28 6.05 -13.90
C GLU A 48 -0.10 5.85 -15.42
N ASN A 49 -1.17 6.05 -16.19
CA ASN A 49 -1.17 5.90 -17.65
C ASN A 49 -0.81 4.49 -18.16
N GLU A 50 -0.97 3.45 -17.34
CA GLU A 50 -0.64 2.07 -17.70
C GLU A 50 -1.88 1.20 -17.90
N ASN A 51 -1.72 0.23 -18.79
CA ASN A 51 -2.62 -0.92 -18.91
C ASN A 51 -2.10 -2.05 -18.04
N ILE A 52 -2.90 -2.49 -17.08
CA ILE A 52 -2.50 -3.43 -16.02
C ILE A 52 -3.18 -4.77 -16.23
N GLU A 53 -2.39 -5.80 -16.43
CA GLU A 53 -2.82 -7.18 -16.23
C GLU A 53 -2.76 -7.47 -14.73
N TRP A 54 -3.92 -7.72 -14.11
CA TRP A 54 -4.04 -7.86 -12.67
C TRP A 54 -4.30 -9.32 -12.27
N PHE A 55 -3.30 -9.95 -11.70
CA PHE A 55 -3.35 -11.34 -11.26
C PHE A 55 -3.76 -11.50 -9.80
N THR A 56 -4.66 -12.45 -9.57
CA THR A 56 -5.18 -12.83 -8.25
C THR A 56 -5.68 -14.28 -8.29
N ASP A 57 -5.60 -15.00 -7.17
CA ASP A 57 -6.18 -16.33 -7.03
C ASP A 57 -7.67 -16.32 -6.63
N ASN A 58 -8.30 -15.13 -6.51
CA ASN A 58 -9.73 -15.01 -6.24
C ASN A 58 -10.56 -14.55 -7.45
N ASN A 59 -11.31 -15.50 -8.00
CA ASN A 59 -12.22 -15.28 -9.11
C ASN A 59 -13.32 -14.24 -8.83
N ASN A 60 -13.70 -14.04 -7.56
CA ASN A 60 -14.67 -13.01 -7.20
C ASN A 60 -14.15 -11.61 -7.49
N ILE A 61 -12.86 -11.35 -7.30
CA ILE A 61 -12.25 -10.05 -7.61
C ILE A 61 -12.35 -9.78 -9.10
N CYS A 62 -11.98 -10.76 -9.94
CA CYS A 62 -12.09 -10.67 -11.39
C CYS A 62 -13.53 -10.34 -11.82
N ARG A 63 -14.51 -11.02 -11.23
CA ARG A 63 -15.93 -10.75 -11.51
C ARG A 63 -16.36 -9.36 -11.06
N ILE A 64 -15.97 -8.92 -9.87
CA ILE A 64 -16.39 -7.64 -9.29
C ILE A 64 -15.77 -6.46 -10.03
N ILE A 65 -14.50 -6.52 -10.40
CA ILE A 65 -13.85 -5.47 -11.18
C ILE A 65 -14.50 -5.35 -12.56
N ASN A 66 -14.76 -6.49 -13.23
CA ASN A 66 -15.33 -6.48 -14.58
C ASN A 66 -16.83 -6.11 -14.64
N ARG A 67 -17.63 -6.51 -13.64
CA ARG A 67 -19.11 -6.45 -13.72
C ARG A 67 -19.78 -5.79 -12.51
N GLY A 68 -19.03 -5.46 -11.48
CA GLY A 68 -19.57 -5.02 -10.19
C GLY A 68 -20.16 -6.15 -9.34
N SER A 69 -20.84 -5.76 -8.27
CA SER A 69 -21.42 -6.66 -7.28
C SER A 69 -22.83 -6.23 -6.91
N THR A 70 -23.69 -7.19 -6.59
CA THR A 70 -25.01 -6.92 -6.01
C THR A 70 -24.94 -6.53 -4.54
N LYS A 71 -23.82 -6.83 -3.86
CA LYS A 71 -23.60 -6.44 -2.46
C LYS A 71 -23.15 -4.98 -2.42
N GLN A 72 -23.94 -4.11 -1.80
CA GLN A 72 -23.70 -2.66 -1.77
C GLN A 72 -22.29 -2.28 -1.33
N HIS A 73 -21.75 -2.91 -0.28
CA HIS A 73 -20.40 -2.58 0.21
C HIS A 73 -19.30 -2.95 -0.79
N LEU A 74 -19.45 -4.06 -1.53
CA LEU A 74 -18.50 -4.45 -2.59
C LEU A 74 -18.67 -3.57 -3.82
N GLN A 75 -19.90 -3.20 -4.17
CA GLN A 75 -20.16 -2.27 -5.27
C GLN A 75 -19.54 -0.90 -5.01
N ASN A 76 -19.70 -0.38 -3.79
CA ASN A 76 -19.07 0.88 -3.38
C ASN A 76 -17.55 0.81 -3.48
N LEU A 77 -16.96 -0.35 -3.16
CA LEU A 77 -15.52 -0.55 -3.27
C LEU A 77 -15.07 -0.66 -4.74
N ALA A 78 -15.80 -1.37 -5.58
CA ALA A 78 -15.56 -1.44 -7.02
C ALA A 78 -15.61 -0.05 -7.68
N ILE A 79 -16.60 0.78 -7.31
CA ILE A 79 -16.70 2.17 -7.78
C ILE A 79 -15.49 3.00 -7.33
N LYS A 80 -15.03 2.83 -6.09
CA LYS A 80 -13.80 3.51 -5.61
C LYS A 80 -12.57 3.10 -6.41
N ILE A 81 -12.41 1.81 -6.69
CA ILE A 81 -11.32 1.28 -7.54
C ILE A 81 -11.41 1.91 -8.93
N LEU A 82 -12.59 1.86 -9.56
CA LEU A 82 -12.82 2.45 -10.87
C LEU A 82 -12.48 3.95 -10.90
N ASN A 83 -12.90 4.71 -9.89
CA ASN A 83 -12.59 6.13 -9.80
C ASN A 83 -11.08 6.41 -9.70
N ILE A 84 -10.34 5.60 -8.95
CA ILE A 84 -8.87 5.69 -8.87
C ILE A 84 -8.24 5.42 -10.24
N CYS A 85 -8.77 4.42 -10.95
CA CYS A 85 -8.29 4.06 -12.28
C CYS A 85 -8.55 5.20 -13.27
N LEU A 86 -9.77 5.74 -13.29
CA LEU A 86 -10.15 6.85 -14.15
C LEU A 86 -9.33 8.12 -13.88
N SER A 87 -9.13 8.48 -12.60
CA SER A 87 -8.37 9.68 -12.24
C SER A 87 -6.89 9.60 -12.60
N SER A 88 -6.37 8.38 -12.76
CA SER A 88 -4.94 8.11 -12.99
C SER A 88 -4.68 7.52 -14.39
N ASN A 89 -5.71 7.53 -15.25
CA ASN A 89 -5.69 6.95 -16.60
C ASN A 89 -5.17 5.51 -16.65
N ILE A 90 -5.68 4.66 -15.76
CA ILE A 90 -5.30 3.25 -15.62
C ILE A 90 -6.42 2.39 -16.21
N GLU A 91 -6.05 1.39 -17.00
CA GLU A 91 -6.97 0.33 -17.41
C GLU A 91 -6.55 -0.98 -16.73
N ILE A 92 -7.50 -1.67 -16.09
CA ILE A 92 -7.22 -2.92 -15.37
C ILE A 92 -7.94 -4.08 -16.05
N TYR A 93 -7.17 -5.12 -16.37
CA TYR A 93 -7.63 -6.41 -16.88
C TYR A 93 -7.41 -7.47 -15.80
N PRO A 94 -8.43 -7.81 -15.01
CA PRO A 94 -8.26 -8.78 -13.94
C PRO A 94 -8.33 -10.21 -14.48
N THR A 95 -7.31 -11.00 -14.16
CA THR A 95 -7.16 -12.38 -14.57
C THR A 95 -6.94 -13.27 -13.36
N TRP A 96 -7.77 -14.31 -13.27
CA TRP A 96 -7.61 -15.33 -12.26
C TRP A 96 -6.43 -16.23 -12.61
N ILE A 97 -5.58 -16.49 -11.62
CA ILE A 97 -4.46 -17.43 -11.74
C ILE A 97 -4.56 -18.52 -10.65
N PRO A 98 -4.03 -19.73 -10.89
CA PRO A 98 -3.87 -20.73 -9.85
C PRO A 98 -3.06 -20.20 -8.67
N ARG A 99 -3.37 -20.67 -7.46
CA ARG A 99 -2.73 -20.21 -6.21
C ARG A 99 -1.23 -20.43 -6.21
N GLU A 100 -0.77 -21.51 -6.85
CA GLU A 100 0.65 -21.87 -7.02
C GLU A 100 1.41 -20.80 -7.82
N LEU A 101 0.72 -20.04 -8.68
CA LEU A 101 1.31 -18.91 -9.40
C LEU A 101 1.22 -17.59 -8.63
N ASN A 102 0.46 -17.55 -7.53
CA ASN A 102 0.27 -16.36 -6.69
C ASN A 102 1.03 -16.42 -5.34
N GLU A 103 1.91 -17.41 -5.16
CA GLU A 103 2.61 -17.67 -3.87
C GLU A 103 3.36 -16.45 -3.33
N ILE A 104 4.00 -15.67 -4.21
CA ILE A 104 4.74 -14.48 -3.79
C ILE A 104 3.80 -13.44 -3.15
N ALA A 105 2.63 -13.20 -3.74
CA ALA A 105 1.67 -12.24 -3.20
C ALA A 105 1.08 -12.73 -1.88
N ASP A 106 0.82 -14.04 -1.77
CA ASP A 106 0.34 -14.70 -0.54
C ASP A 106 1.37 -14.64 0.61
N ILE A 107 2.65 -14.82 0.32
CA ILE A 107 3.71 -14.65 1.33
C ILE A 107 3.78 -13.18 1.79
N ILE A 108 3.71 -12.22 0.86
CA ILE A 108 3.74 -10.79 1.19
C ILE A 108 2.52 -10.42 2.06
N SER A 109 1.33 -10.94 1.74
CA SER A 109 0.09 -10.63 2.46
C SER A 109 0.06 -11.17 3.90
N LYS A 110 0.83 -12.24 4.18
CA LYS A 110 0.95 -12.87 5.51
C LYS A 110 2.11 -12.34 6.36
N THR A 111 3.02 -11.57 5.77
CA THR A 111 4.20 -11.08 6.49
C THR A 111 3.84 -9.85 7.31
N ASN A 112 3.56 -10.04 8.60
CA ASN A 112 3.33 -8.93 9.52
C ASN A 112 4.63 -8.24 9.92
N ASP A 113 4.60 -6.91 9.98
CA ASP A 113 5.68 -6.11 10.57
C ASP A 113 5.45 -6.00 12.09
N THR A 114 6.17 -6.82 12.86
CA THR A 114 6.05 -6.86 14.33
C THR A 114 6.63 -5.64 15.02
N ASP A 115 7.46 -4.87 14.32
CA ASP A 115 8.19 -3.74 14.90
C ASP A 115 7.45 -2.40 14.68
N ASN A 116 6.23 -2.44 14.13
CA ASN A 116 5.46 -1.28 13.68
C ASN A 116 4.76 -0.50 14.81
N TRP A 117 5.39 -0.38 15.99
CA TRP A 117 4.84 0.36 17.13
C TRP A 117 5.06 1.86 16.97
N SER A 118 4.18 2.66 17.59
CA SER A 118 4.33 4.12 17.64
C SER A 118 3.81 4.64 18.97
N ILE A 119 4.28 5.81 19.40
CA ILE A 119 3.76 6.47 20.60
C ILE A 119 2.31 6.94 20.36
N ASP A 120 1.56 7.22 21.42
CA ASP A 120 0.21 7.79 21.27
C ASP A 120 0.25 9.25 20.79
N ASN A 121 -0.91 9.74 20.31
CA ASN A 121 -1.01 11.09 19.76
C ASN A 121 -0.87 12.19 20.82
N GLU A 122 -1.28 11.95 22.07
CA GLU A 122 -1.17 12.97 23.13
C GLU A 122 0.30 13.20 23.49
N THR A 123 1.09 12.11 23.60
CA THR A 123 2.53 12.17 23.79
C THR A 123 3.21 12.85 22.60
N PHE A 124 2.82 12.52 21.37
CA PHE A 124 3.35 13.16 20.18
C PHE A 124 3.07 14.67 20.15
N ASP A 125 1.84 15.09 20.47
CA ASP A 125 1.46 16.50 20.54
C ASP A 125 2.23 17.26 21.62
N CYS A 126 2.53 16.61 22.75
CA CYS A 126 3.41 17.18 23.78
C CYS A 126 4.83 17.42 23.27
N ILE A 127 5.36 16.54 22.41
CA ILE A 127 6.66 16.73 21.76
C ILE A 127 6.60 17.90 20.78
N LEU A 128 5.57 17.98 19.93
CA LEU A 128 5.41 19.08 18.97
C LEU A 128 5.37 20.45 19.64
N LYS A 129 4.74 20.57 20.83
CA LYS A 129 4.73 21.82 21.61
C LYS A 129 6.12 22.31 22.01
N ASN A 130 7.05 21.39 22.25
CA ASN A 130 8.40 21.71 22.74
C ASN A 130 9.42 21.86 21.61
N TYR A 131 9.28 21.10 20.52
CA TYR A 131 10.27 21.00 19.44
C TYR A 131 9.82 21.57 18.10
N GLY A 132 8.55 21.99 17.99
CA GLY A 132 7.98 22.52 16.77
C GLY A 132 7.44 21.43 15.83
N GLN A 133 7.02 21.86 14.63
CA GLN A 133 6.39 20.97 13.66
C GLN A 133 7.39 20.00 13.04
N ILE A 134 7.17 18.70 13.24
CA ILE A 134 7.88 17.65 12.53
C ILE A 134 7.40 17.61 11.08
N THR A 135 8.34 17.54 10.13
CA THR A 135 8.02 17.63 8.70
C THR A 135 7.80 16.27 8.06
N ILE A 136 8.41 15.22 8.61
CA ILE A 136 8.40 13.89 8.01
C ILE A 136 8.65 12.77 9.03
N ASP A 137 7.85 11.72 8.89
CA ASP A 137 7.97 10.50 9.67
C ASP A 137 8.82 9.46 8.92
N ARG A 138 9.92 9.03 9.51
CA ARG A 138 10.80 8.02 8.94
C ARG A 138 10.48 6.70 9.62
N PHE A 139 10.31 5.67 8.80
CA PHE A 139 10.10 4.28 9.25
C PHE A 139 8.68 3.98 9.74
N SER A 140 7.69 4.66 9.16
CA SER A 140 6.28 4.45 9.45
C SER A 140 5.53 3.93 8.22
N ASP A 141 4.30 3.49 8.40
CA ASP A 141 3.38 3.12 7.34
C ASP A 141 2.13 4.02 7.33
N ASN A 142 1.13 3.66 6.53
CA ASN A 142 -0.11 4.43 6.42
C ASN A 142 -1.01 4.36 7.66
N LEU A 143 -0.69 3.54 8.66
CA LEU A 143 -1.44 3.33 9.90
C LEU A 143 -0.81 4.02 11.10
N ASN A 144 0.52 3.94 11.22
CA ASN A 144 1.23 4.43 12.40
C ASN A 144 1.96 5.78 12.20
N LYS A 145 1.92 6.34 10.99
CA LYS A 145 2.51 7.66 10.72
C LYS A 145 2.00 8.74 11.66
N LYS A 146 2.90 9.64 12.05
CA LYS A 146 2.62 10.86 12.81
C LYS A 146 2.61 12.12 11.96
N CYS A 147 3.09 12.03 10.72
CA CYS A 147 3.16 13.15 9.80
C CYS A 147 2.43 12.86 8.50
N PHE A 148 2.06 13.94 7.79
CA PHE A 148 1.46 13.82 6.47
C PHE A 148 2.41 13.14 5.48
N ARG A 149 3.68 13.58 5.47
CA ARG A 149 4.77 12.94 4.72
C ARG A 149 5.42 11.87 5.59
N PHE A 150 5.67 10.71 5.00
CA PHE A 150 6.33 9.61 5.69
C PHE A 150 7.07 8.67 4.73
N ASN A 151 8.03 7.92 5.25
CA ASN A 151 8.72 6.86 4.52
C ASN A 151 8.46 5.50 5.15
N SER A 152 8.11 4.55 4.29
CA SER A 152 7.82 3.17 4.65
C SER A 152 8.91 2.21 4.16
N LYS A 153 8.92 1.01 4.72
CA LYS A 153 9.83 -0.06 4.31
C LYS A 153 9.48 -0.57 2.90
N GLU A 154 8.24 -0.97 2.71
CA GLU A 154 7.63 -1.31 1.42
C GLU A 154 6.60 -0.26 1.01
N TYR A 155 6.13 -0.27 -0.23
CA TYR A 155 5.12 0.70 -0.65
C TYR A 155 3.80 0.48 0.11
N CYS A 156 3.19 1.56 0.54
CA CYS A 156 1.86 1.58 1.11
C CYS A 156 1.17 2.92 0.77
N PRO A 157 -0.16 3.03 0.92
CA PRO A 157 -0.91 4.20 0.50
C PRO A 157 -0.36 5.51 1.07
N GLY A 158 0.05 6.41 0.19
CA GLY A 158 0.54 7.74 0.57
C GLY A 158 1.99 7.80 1.05
N THR A 159 2.75 6.70 0.96
CA THR A 159 4.19 6.75 1.25
C THR A 159 4.89 7.76 0.33
N SER A 160 5.74 8.61 0.91
CA SER A 160 6.50 9.60 0.13
C SER A 160 7.70 8.97 -0.58
N ALA A 161 8.27 7.92 0.01
CA ALA A 161 9.33 7.10 -0.57
C ALA A 161 9.48 5.81 0.24
N VAL A 162 9.94 4.75 -0.43
CA VAL A 162 10.42 3.54 0.22
C VAL A 162 11.93 3.62 0.47
N ASN A 163 12.43 2.82 1.42
CA ASN A 163 13.83 2.84 1.83
C ASN A 163 14.31 4.24 2.25
N SER A 164 13.93 4.63 3.47
CA SER A 164 14.28 5.92 4.07
C SER A 164 15.79 6.26 3.98
N PHE A 165 16.68 5.27 4.03
CA PHE A 165 18.14 5.48 3.94
C PHE A 165 18.61 6.00 2.57
N SER A 166 17.81 5.81 1.52
CA SER A 166 18.08 6.35 0.19
C SER A 166 17.62 7.79 -0.01
N CYS A 167 16.85 8.33 0.94
CA CYS A 167 16.29 9.67 0.86
C CYS A 167 17.29 10.73 1.35
N HIS A 168 16.99 12.01 1.07
CA HIS A 168 17.72 13.13 1.65
C HIS A 168 17.18 13.49 3.05
N TRP A 169 18.06 13.62 4.04
CA TRP A 169 17.74 13.85 5.46
C TRP A 169 18.06 15.27 5.95
N GLY A 170 18.63 16.11 5.07
CA GLY A 170 19.27 17.37 5.45
C GLY A 170 18.37 18.53 5.87
N ASN A 171 19.01 19.70 5.97
CA ASN A 171 18.79 20.80 6.91
C ASN A 171 17.39 21.45 7.02
N HIS A 172 16.43 21.12 6.16
CA HIS A 172 15.07 21.67 6.22
C HIS A 172 14.03 20.66 6.72
N GLU A 173 14.43 19.41 6.95
CA GLU A 173 13.54 18.38 7.48
C GLU A 173 13.75 18.22 8.99
N ILE A 174 12.65 18.19 9.74
CA ILE A 174 12.61 17.72 11.13
C ILE A 174 12.08 16.29 11.08
N ASN A 175 13.02 15.35 11.23
CA ASN A 175 12.78 13.92 11.05
C ASN A 175 12.27 13.28 12.34
N TRP A 176 11.10 12.66 12.29
CA TRP A 176 10.62 11.78 13.35
C TRP A 176 11.07 10.36 13.10
N LEU A 177 11.67 9.73 14.12
CA LEU A 177 12.23 8.38 14.04
C LEU A 177 11.59 7.52 15.13
N CYS A 178 10.42 6.95 14.85
CA CYS A 178 9.76 6.05 15.78
C CYS A 178 8.80 5.13 15.00
N PRO A 179 9.10 3.82 14.91
CA PRO A 179 10.13 3.09 15.66
C PRO A 179 11.54 3.24 15.05
N PRO A 180 12.62 3.22 15.86
CA PRO A 180 13.98 3.16 15.34
C PRO A 180 14.21 1.80 14.67
N GLN A 181 14.80 1.80 13.46
CA GLN A 181 15.18 0.57 12.76
C GLN A 181 16.51 0.02 13.34
N HIS A 182 16.60 -1.30 13.48
CA HIS A 182 17.82 -2.02 13.86
C HIS A 182 18.73 -2.30 12.67
#